data_AF-A0A1I4X9C3-F1
#
_entry.id   AF-A0A1I4X9C3-F1
#
_cell.length_a   1.000
_cell.length_b   1.000
_cell.length_c   1.000
_cell.angle_alpha   90.00
_cell.angle_beta   90.00
_cell.angle_gamma   90.00
#
_symmetry.space_group_name_H-M   'P 1'
#
loop_
_entity.id
_entity.type
_entity.pdbx_description
1 polymer ?
#
loop_
_entity_poly.entity_id
_entity_poly.type
_entity_poly.pdbx_seq_one_letter_code
_entity_poly.pdbx_strand_id
1 'polypeptide(L)'
;MKQILLDFFSFIKKPRDLQYFGDDKIYKWKVFFTLFLAELALLIFYYPIVIWIDKYVELEEAFADSYNILMSFFLYVLLIPFLEELFFRYFLRRTGFLKYLFSEKVWHKFYPIFFYSSVLIFGFVHITNYEFTSIWIYILAPFLVLTQIIGGAIMSYLRVRFNFWLGFMYHALWNFVAFFIIEGSYYLLNIDKVEIKNNNYELIIEPKQFVGMIDPVEMIYTDEMDTIFEIKAAYFNSHEILEVLSPDNKIYKGTSILINLDFKSEKGISTDSLLHILETEGYIEKKAKTN
;
A
#
# COMPACT_ATOMS: atom_id res chain seq x y z
N MET A 1 -4.48 -11.50 27.24
CA MET A 1 -4.96 -11.21 25.87
C MET A 1 -6.47 -10.93 25.84
N LYS A 2 -7.36 -11.86 26.22
CA LYS A 2 -8.83 -11.65 26.20
C LYS A 2 -9.29 -10.34 26.85
N GLN A 3 -8.83 -10.04 28.08
CA GLN A 3 -9.24 -8.80 28.77
C GLN A 3 -8.82 -7.54 28.01
N ILE A 4 -7.63 -7.53 27.40
CA ILE A 4 -7.13 -6.39 26.60
C ILE A 4 -8.06 -6.12 25.40
N LEU A 5 -8.49 -7.18 24.72
CA LEU A 5 -9.44 -7.06 23.60
C LEU A 5 -10.80 -6.54 24.05
N LEU A 6 -11.29 -7.01 25.20
CA LEU A 6 -12.56 -6.52 25.79
C LEU A 6 -12.46 -5.05 26.21
N ASP A 7 -11.33 -4.63 26.78
CA ASP A 7 -11.08 -3.25 27.18
C ASP A 7 -10.99 -2.33 25.96
N PHE A 8 -10.31 -2.79 24.91
CA PHE A 8 -10.25 -2.10 23.61
C PHE A 8 -11.63 -1.94 22.98
N PHE A 9 -12.41 -3.03 22.92
CA PHE A 9 -13.78 -2.99 22.39
C PHE A 9 -14.70 -2.09 23.21
N SER A 10 -14.57 -2.11 24.54
CA SER A 10 -15.31 -1.22 25.43
C SER A 10 -14.93 0.25 25.21
N PHE A 11 -13.65 0.53 24.94
CA PHE A 11 -13.20 1.86 24.56
C PHE A 11 -13.78 2.30 23.22
N ILE A 12 -13.79 1.46 22.18
CA ILE A 12 -14.41 1.81 20.90
C ILE A 12 -15.89 2.16 21.09
N LYS A 13 -16.62 1.42 21.93
CA LYS A 13 -18.04 1.67 22.20
C LYS A 13 -18.29 2.97 22.96
N LYS A 14 -17.40 3.33 23.88
CA LYS A 14 -17.53 4.51 24.74
C LYS A 14 -16.17 5.16 24.97
N PRO A 15 -15.63 5.82 23.94
CA PRO A 15 -14.29 6.37 23.98
C PRO A 15 -14.20 7.48 25.03
N ARG A 16 -13.11 7.49 25.78
CA ARG A 16 -12.80 8.52 26.79
C ARG A 16 -11.30 8.81 26.81
N ASP A 17 -10.93 10.08 26.94
CA ASP A 17 -9.55 10.51 27.20
C ASP A 17 -9.12 10.11 28.62
N LEU A 18 -8.72 8.85 28.79
CA LEU A 18 -8.33 8.26 30.07
C LEU A 18 -7.03 7.49 29.90
N GLN A 19 -5.99 7.92 30.59
CA GLN A 19 -4.73 7.21 30.63
C GLN A 19 -4.79 5.96 31.50
N TYR A 20 -3.88 5.04 31.22
CA TYR A 20 -3.54 3.94 32.11
C TYR A 20 -2.74 4.49 33.31
N PHE A 21 -3.18 4.17 34.52
CA PHE A 21 -2.56 4.61 35.78
C PHE A 21 -1.91 3.47 36.57
N GLY A 22 -1.77 2.28 36.00
CA GLY A 22 -1.13 1.16 36.70
C GLY A 22 0.39 1.25 36.65
N ASP A 23 1.05 0.56 37.59
CA ASP A 23 2.50 0.63 37.77
C ASP A 23 3.29 -0.32 36.85
N ASP A 24 2.61 -1.26 36.16
CA ASP A 24 3.26 -2.22 35.26
C ASP A 24 3.72 -1.53 33.96
N LYS A 25 5.01 -1.16 33.92
CA LYS A 25 5.66 -0.55 32.74
C LYS A 25 5.67 -1.47 31.50
N ILE A 26 5.55 -2.78 31.68
CA ILE A 26 5.52 -3.78 30.60
C ILE A 26 4.11 -3.93 30.04
N TYR A 27 3.07 -3.59 30.81
CA TYR A 27 1.67 -3.74 30.41
C TYR A 27 1.36 -3.06 29.07
N LYS A 28 1.95 -1.88 28.80
CA LYS A 28 1.78 -1.19 27.50
C LYS A 28 2.20 -2.05 26.30
N TRP A 29 3.27 -2.84 26.44
CA TRP A 29 3.76 -3.73 25.39
C TRP A 29 2.89 -4.97 25.24
N LYS A 30 2.37 -5.49 26.36
CA LYS A 30 1.36 -6.57 26.32
C LYS A 30 0.13 -6.11 25.54
N VAL A 31 -0.34 -4.87 25.77
CA VAL A 31 -1.46 -4.27 25.01
C VAL A 31 -1.10 -4.08 23.55
N PHE A 32 0.05 -3.46 23.27
CA PHE A 32 0.55 -3.24 21.92
C PHE A 32 0.58 -4.52 21.09
N PHE A 33 1.29 -5.56 21.54
CA PHE A 33 1.41 -6.81 20.78
C PHE A 33 0.12 -7.63 20.76
N THR A 34 -0.73 -7.54 21.78
CA THR A 34 -2.04 -8.22 21.74
C THR A 34 -2.92 -7.61 20.64
N LEU A 35 -2.96 -6.28 20.53
CA LEU A 35 -3.75 -5.60 19.50
C LEU A 35 -3.15 -5.80 18.11
N PHE A 36 -1.82 -5.76 18.00
CA PHE A 36 -1.10 -6.05 16.75
C PHE A 36 -1.40 -7.45 16.22
N LEU A 37 -1.30 -8.48 17.07
CA LEU A 37 -1.64 -9.85 16.68
C LEU A 37 -3.12 -10.03 16.33
N ALA A 38 -4.02 -9.28 16.98
CA ALA A 38 -5.44 -9.31 16.66
C ALA A 38 -5.73 -8.66 15.29
N GLU A 39 -5.04 -7.58 14.96
CA GLU A 39 -5.13 -6.95 13.64
C GLU A 39 -4.51 -7.81 12.54
N LEU A 40 -3.38 -8.48 12.81
CA LEU A 40 -2.84 -9.49 11.88
C LEU A 40 -3.82 -10.66 11.68
N ALA A 41 -4.48 -11.13 12.74
CA ALA A 41 -5.48 -12.19 12.62
C ALA A 41 -6.72 -11.76 11.82
N LEU A 42 -7.04 -10.46 11.80
CA LEU A 42 -8.12 -9.93 10.94
C LEU A 42 -7.80 -10.13 9.45
N LEU A 43 -6.52 -10.08 9.06
CA LEU A 43 -6.10 -10.26 7.67
C LEU A 43 -6.51 -11.60 7.08
N ILE A 44 -6.63 -12.64 7.91
CA ILE A 44 -7.11 -13.98 7.52
C ILE A 44 -8.52 -13.92 6.91
N PHE A 45 -9.36 -13.00 7.41
CA PHE A 45 -10.73 -12.80 6.91
C PHE A 45 -10.82 -11.68 5.88
N TYR A 46 -10.01 -10.64 6.05
CA TYR A 46 -10.01 -9.47 5.17
C TYR A 46 -9.51 -9.80 3.76
N TYR A 47 -8.36 -10.48 3.61
CA TYR A 47 -7.81 -10.76 2.28
C TYR A 47 -8.72 -11.59 1.38
N PRO A 48 -9.37 -12.69 1.85
CA PRO A 48 -10.33 -13.42 1.02
C PRO A 48 -11.49 -12.55 0.52
N ILE A 49 -11.94 -11.58 1.32
CA ILE A 49 -13.00 -10.64 0.93
C ILE A 49 -12.48 -9.69 -0.15
N VAL A 50 -11.28 -9.14 0.02
CA VAL A 50 -10.66 -8.23 -0.97
C VAL A 50 -10.44 -8.95 -2.30
N ILE A 51 -9.87 -10.15 -2.28
CA ILE A 51 -9.68 -10.97 -3.50
C ILE A 51 -11.02 -11.27 -4.18
N TRP A 52 -12.06 -11.53 -3.39
CA TRP A 52 -13.39 -11.74 -3.95
C TRP A 52 -13.98 -10.46 -4.56
N ILE A 53 -13.76 -9.29 -3.96
CA ILE A 53 -14.17 -7.99 -4.52
C ILE A 53 -13.42 -7.71 -5.82
N ASP A 54 -12.10 -7.91 -5.82
CA ASP A 54 -11.20 -7.63 -6.95
C ASP A 54 -11.63 -8.34 -8.24
N LYS A 55 -12.16 -9.57 -8.11
CA LYS A 55 -12.76 -10.32 -9.23
C LYS A 55 -13.89 -9.59 -9.95
N TYR A 56 -14.59 -8.68 -9.28
CA TYR A 56 -15.75 -7.96 -9.83
C TYR A 56 -15.52 -6.45 -9.98
N VAL A 57 -14.60 -5.91 -9.19
CA VAL A 57 -14.23 -4.50 -9.16
C VAL A 57 -12.72 -4.48 -9.22
N GLU A 58 -12.18 -4.33 -10.42
CA GLU A 58 -10.73 -4.32 -10.65
C GLU A 58 -10.04 -3.29 -9.75
N LEU A 59 -9.30 -3.79 -8.75
CA LEU A 59 -8.62 -2.97 -7.74
C LEU A 59 -7.18 -2.73 -8.20
N GLU A 60 -7.00 -1.70 -9.00
CA GLU A 60 -5.67 -1.23 -9.38
C GLU A 60 -5.07 -0.37 -8.25
N GLU A 61 -3.77 -0.54 -7.98
CA GLU A 61 -3.04 0.30 -7.02
C GLU A 61 -2.72 1.67 -7.63
N ALA A 62 -2.98 2.74 -6.87
CA ALA A 62 -2.72 4.11 -7.34
C ALA A 62 -1.25 4.54 -7.27
N PHE A 63 -0.42 3.76 -6.59
CA PHE A 63 0.99 4.06 -6.40
C PHE A 63 1.84 2.91 -6.93
N ALA A 64 2.42 3.11 -8.12
CA ALA A 64 3.54 2.29 -8.61
C ALA A 64 4.84 2.98 -8.17
N ASP A 65 5.43 2.53 -7.07
CA ASP A 65 6.54 3.22 -6.44
C ASP A 65 7.84 3.14 -7.27
N SER A 66 8.38 4.30 -7.65
CA SER A 66 9.69 4.44 -8.31
C SER A 66 10.84 4.72 -7.33
N TYR A 67 10.65 4.43 -6.04
CA TYR A 67 11.67 4.66 -5.02
C TYR A 67 12.50 3.41 -4.73
N ASN A 68 13.74 3.64 -4.28
CA ASN A 68 14.57 2.56 -3.76
C ASN A 68 14.12 2.15 -2.35
N ILE A 69 14.48 0.93 -1.96
CA ILE A 69 14.07 0.31 -0.69
C ILE A 69 14.36 1.16 0.56
N LEU A 70 15.47 1.91 0.59
CA LEU A 70 15.82 2.78 1.74
C LEU A 70 14.92 4.01 1.81
N MET A 71 14.67 4.64 0.65
CA MET A 71 13.78 5.78 0.55
C MET A 71 12.33 5.36 0.86
N SER A 72 11.87 4.23 0.31
CA SER A 72 10.55 3.65 0.62
C SER A 72 10.41 3.36 2.11
N PHE A 73 11.44 2.78 2.74
CA PHE A 73 11.43 2.55 4.20
C PHE A 73 11.32 3.87 4.96
N PHE A 74 12.17 4.85 4.64
CA PHE A 74 12.14 6.14 5.33
C PHE A 74 10.80 6.87 5.16
N LEU A 75 10.22 6.88 3.96
CA LEU A 75 8.96 7.55 3.68
C LEU A 75 7.77 6.80 4.29
N TYR A 76 7.56 5.55 3.90
CA TYR A 76 6.31 4.81 4.21
C TYR A 76 6.27 4.18 5.59
N VAL A 77 7.44 3.92 6.21
CA VAL A 77 7.50 3.34 7.57
C VAL A 77 7.69 4.43 8.62
N LEU A 78 8.40 5.50 8.31
CA LEU A 78 8.79 6.51 9.31
C LEU A 78 8.11 7.86 9.07
N LEU A 79 8.41 8.54 7.97
CA LEU A 79 8.05 9.94 7.79
C LEU A 79 6.54 10.14 7.63
N ILE A 80 5.91 9.45 6.67
CA ILE A 80 4.48 9.57 6.39
C ILE A 80 3.66 9.13 7.62
N PRO A 81 3.89 7.94 8.23
CA PRO A 81 3.20 7.55 9.46
C PRO A 81 3.37 8.56 10.60
N PHE A 82 4.55 9.16 10.75
CA PHE A 82 4.78 10.18 11.77
C PHE A 82 3.91 11.42 11.54
N LEU A 83 3.89 11.93 10.30
CA LEU A 83 3.05 13.09 9.92
C LEU A 83 1.56 12.78 10.09
N GLU A 84 1.14 11.58 9.72
CA GLU A 84 -0.24 11.12 9.91
C GLU A 84 -0.60 11.02 11.38
N GLU A 85 0.24 10.44 12.24
CA GLU A 85 -0.02 10.42 13.68
C GLU A 85 -0.08 11.83 14.28
N LEU A 86 0.77 12.76 13.81
CA LEU A 86 0.69 14.16 14.22
C LEU A 86 -0.67 14.76 13.83
N PHE A 87 -1.11 14.56 12.59
CA PHE A 87 -2.37 15.13 12.10
C PHE A 87 -3.59 14.49 12.77
N PHE A 88 -3.67 13.17 12.79
CA PHE A 88 -4.86 12.44 13.20
C PHE A 88 -4.93 12.18 14.72
N ARG A 89 -3.82 12.15 15.45
CA ARG A 89 -3.78 11.65 16.85
C ARG A 89 -3.26 12.64 17.85
N TYR A 90 -2.54 13.69 17.42
CA TYR A 90 -2.03 14.69 18.35
C TYR A 90 -3.17 15.31 19.17
N PHE A 91 -4.27 15.65 18.50
CA PHE A 91 -5.42 16.31 19.11
C PHE A 91 -6.31 15.39 19.95
N LEU A 92 -6.06 14.08 20.05
CA LEU A 92 -6.89 13.17 20.85
C LEU A 92 -6.63 13.22 22.37
N ARG A 93 -5.82 14.18 22.84
CA ARG A 93 -5.53 14.39 24.26
C ARG A 93 -5.80 15.83 24.62
N ARG A 94 -6.51 16.06 25.73
CA ARG A 94 -6.70 17.41 26.30
C ARG A 94 -5.41 17.90 26.94
N THR A 95 -4.45 18.28 26.11
CA THR A 95 -3.10 18.74 26.49
C THR A 95 -2.71 19.99 25.69
N GLY A 96 -1.71 20.75 26.17
CA GLY A 96 -1.27 21.98 25.50
C GLY A 96 -2.40 22.99 25.28
N PHE A 97 -2.48 23.52 24.06
CA PHE A 97 -3.48 24.54 23.68
C PHE A 97 -4.94 24.05 23.81
N LEU A 98 -5.19 22.74 23.60
CA LEU A 98 -6.54 22.15 23.69
C LEU A 98 -7.14 22.23 25.10
N LYS A 99 -6.28 22.31 26.14
CA LYS A 99 -6.75 22.55 27.52
C LYS A 99 -7.42 23.91 27.69
N TYR A 100 -7.02 24.91 26.90
CA TYR A 100 -7.56 26.27 26.94
C TYR A 100 -8.79 26.43 26.04
N LEU A 101 -8.87 25.68 24.94
CA LEU A 101 -10.03 25.71 24.05
C LEU A 101 -11.24 24.95 24.61
N PHE A 102 -11.01 23.84 25.33
CA PHE A 102 -12.07 22.98 25.85
C PHE A 102 -11.97 22.81 27.37
N SER A 103 -13.02 23.23 28.07
CA SER A 103 -13.22 22.83 29.46
C SER A 103 -13.34 21.31 29.56
N GLU A 104 -13.02 20.74 30.72
CA GLU A 104 -13.07 19.29 30.94
C GLU A 104 -14.46 18.70 30.65
N LYS A 105 -15.53 19.39 31.09
CA LYS A 105 -16.92 18.98 30.83
C LYS A 105 -17.24 18.96 29.33
N VAL A 106 -16.81 19.98 28.59
CA VAL A 106 -17.03 20.06 27.13
C VAL A 106 -16.20 18.99 26.43
N TRP A 107 -14.94 18.82 26.81
CA TRP A 107 -14.05 17.79 26.28
C TRP A 107 -14.68 16.39 26.40
N HIS A 108 -15.10 15.99 27.61
CA HIS A 108 -15.70 14.67 27.80
C HIS A 108 -17.00 14.46 27.01
N LYS A 109 -17.78 15.53 26.79
CA LYS A 109 -19.01 15.45 25.99
C LYS A 109 -18.70 15.21 24.51
N PHE A 110 -17.72 15.90 23.95
CA PHE A 110 -17.38 15.86 22.52
C PHE A 110 -16.28 14.87 22.16
N TYR A 111 -15.59 14.28 23.15
CA TYR A 111 -14.51 13.33 22.92
C TYR A 111 -14.86 12.18 21.97
N PRO A 112 -16.07 11.57 22.02
CA PRO A 112 -16.44 10.55 21.04
C PRO A 112 -16.39 11.05 19.59
N ILE A 113 -16.77 12.32 19.34
CA ILE A 113 -16.70 12.91 18.00
C ILE A 113 -15.24 13.06 17.57
N PHE A 114 -14.34 13.55 18.43
CA PHE A 114 -12.92 13.64 18.11
C PHE A 114 -12.31 12.27 17.81
N PHE A 115 -12.65 11.26 18.60
CA PHE A 115 -12.20 9.89 18.38
C PHE A 115 -12.71 9.31 17.05
N TYR A 116 -14.03 9.28 16.81
CA TYR A 116 -14.57 8.67 15.60
C TYR A 116 -14.19 9.43 14.33
N SER A 117 -14.12 10.77 14.38
CA SER A 117 -13.64 11.56 13.22
C SER A 117 -12.18 11.25 12.91
N SER A 118 -11.30 11.19 13.92
CA SER A 118 -9.90 10.77 13.74
C SER A 118 -9.80 9.40 13.07
N VAL A 119 -10.55 8.41 13.56
CA VAL A 119 -10.53 7.04 13.05
C VAL A 119 -11.09 6.94 11.62
N LEU A 120 -12.26 7.53 11.38
CA LEU A 120 -12.93 7.42 10.08
C LEU A 120 -12.21 8.22 8.99
N ILE A 121 -11.79 9.46 9.27
CA ILE A 121 -11.07 10.25 8.27
C ILE A 121 -9.74 9.56 7.93
N PHE A 122 -9.02 9.06 8.94
CA PHE A 122 -7.79 8.29 8.70
C PHE A 122 -8.06 7.08 7.80
N GLY A 123 -9.03 6.23 8.15
CA GLY A 123 -9.35 5.06 7.35
C GLY A 123 -9.75 5.41 5.91
N PHE A 124 -10.68 6.36 5.74
CA PHE A 124 -11.19 6.71 4.42
C PHE A 124 -10.19 7.45 3.53
N VAL A 125 -9.21 8.17 4.09
CA VAL A 125 -8.13 8.74 3.27
C VAL A 125 -7.38 7.64 2.52
N HIS A 126 -7.25 6.43 3.08
CA HIS A 126 -6.56 5.32 2.42
C HIS A 126 -7.30 4.72 1.22
N ILE A 127 -8.52 5.21 0.90
CA ILE A 127 -9.14 4.85 -0.38
C ILE A 127 -8.30 5.34 -1.57
N THR A 128 -7.45 6.35 -1.37
CA THR A 128 -6.51 6.87 -2.38
C THR A 128 -5.40 5.89 -2.73
N ASN A 129 -5.28 4.76 -2.04
CA ASN A 129 -4.36 3.70 -2.44
C ASN A 129 -4.85 2.91 -3.66
N TYR A 130 -6.11 3.10 -4.06
CA TYR A 130 -6.72 2.48 -5.23
C TYR A 130 -6.94 3.51 -6.34
N GLU A 131 -6.70 3.10 -7.58
CA GLU A 131 -7.08 3.90 -8.75
C GLU A 131 -8.60 3.99 -8.87
N PHE A 132 -9.09 5.16 -9.27
CA PHE A 132 -10.52 5.42 -9.34
C PHE A 132 -11.13 4.96 -10.67
N THR A 133 -11.15 3.64 -10.88
CA THR A 133 -11.66 3.00 -12.10
C THR A 133 -13.18 2.83 -12.10
N SER A 134 -13.82 2.78 -10.91
CA SER A 134 -15.24 2.44 -10.77
C SER A 134 -15.91 3.06 -9.54
N ILE A 135 -17.20 3.39 -9.64
CA ILE A 135 -18.02 3.88 -8.51
C ILE A 135 -18.12 2.86 -7.37
N TRP A 136 -17.98 1.56 -7.68
CA TRP A 136 -18.05 0.49 -6.70
C TRP A 136 -16.96 0.58 -5.64
N ILE A 137 -15.79 1.15 -5.97
CA ILE A 137 -14.70 1.40 -5.02
C ILE A 137 -15.18 2.29 -3.86
N TYR A 138 -15.97 3.33 -4.16
CA TYR A 138 -16.53 4.21 -3.12
C TYR A 138 -17.61 3.54 -2.27
N ILE A 139 -18.48 2.74 -2.89
CA ILE A 139 -19.55 2.02 -2.18
C ILE A 139 -18.93 0.98 -1.24
N LEU A 140 -17.87 0.32 -1.67
CA LEU A 140 -17.16 -0.71 -0.92
C LEU A 140 -16.05 -0.15 -0.03
N ALA A 141 -15.78 1.17 -0.07
CA ALA A 141 -14.70 1.81 0.69
C ALA A 141 -14.66 1.41 2.17
N PRO A 142 -15.78 1.33 2.93
CA PRO A 142 -15.72 0.92 4.34
C PRO A 142 -15.15 -0.50 4.55
N PHE A 143 -15.29 -1.38 3.56
CA PHE A 143 -14.71 -2.72 3.57
C PHE A 143 -13.27 -2.71 3.07
N LEU A 144 -12.99 -1.99 1.99
CA LEU A 144 -11.64 -1.86 1.42
C LEU A 144 -10.66 -1.27 2.43
N VAL A 145 -11.07 -0.23 3.17
CA VAL A 145 -10.22 0.43 4.17
C VAL A 145 -10.44 -0.08 5.61
N LEU A 146 -11.05 -1.26 5.78
CA LEU A 146 -11.44 -1.77 7.10
C LEU A 146 -10.24 -1.97 8.04
N THR A 147 -9.11 -2.46 7.51
CA THR A 147 -7.89 -2.66 8.31
C THR A 147 -7.38 -1.31 8.80
N GLN A 148 -7.39 -0.27 7.97
CA GLN A 148 -6.97 1.08 8.33
C GLN A 148 -7.93 1.74 9.34
N ILE A 149 -9.24 1.49 9.25
CA ILE A 149 -10.22 1.93 10.27
C ILE A 149 -9.89 1.27 11.62
N ILE A 150 -9.62 -0.03 11.64
CA ILE A 150 -9.32 -0.77 12.88
C ILE A 150 -7.96 -0.36 13.45
N GLY A 151 -6.91 -0.29 12.62
CA GLY A 151 -5.60 0.23 12.99
C GLY A 151 -5.69 1.65 13.53
N GLY A 152 -6.47 2.53 12.88
CA GLY A 152 -6.74 3.88 13.35
C GLY A 152 -7.37 3.92 14.75
N ALA A 153 -8.29 3.00 15.05
CA ALA A 153 -8.87 2.85 16.38
C ALA A 153 -7.84 2.32 17.40
N ILE A 154 -6.98 1.36 17.01
CA ILE A 154 -5.92 0.82 17.86
C ILE A 154 -4.89 1.92 18.20
N MET A 155 -4.40 2.64 17.21
CA MET A 155 -3.43 3.74 17.41
C MET A 155 -4.01 4.85 18.29
N SER A 156 -5.29 5.19 18.09
CA SER A 156 -6.03 6.11 18.96
C SER A 156 -6.12 5.59 20.40
N TYR A 157 -6.39 4.30 20.60
CA TYR A 157 -6.39 3.68 21.92
C TYR A 157 -5.01 3.74 22.58
N LEU A 158 -3.94 3.40 21.86
CA LEU A 158 -2.57 3.44 22.36
C LEU A 158 -2.12 4.87 22.71
N ARG A 159 -2.47 5.86 21.87
CA ARG A 159 -2.26 7.29 22.11
C ARG A 159 -2.89 7.76 23.42
N VAL A 160 -4.12 7.31 23.66
CA VAL A 160 -4.94 7.79 24.78
C VAL A 160 -4.57 7.10 26.07
N ARG A 161 -4.41 5.78 26.04
CA ARG A 161 -4.03 5.00 27.21
C ARG A 161 -2.60 5.26 27.65
N PHE A 162 -1.68 5.45 26.71
CA PHE A 162 -0.26 5.52 27.01
C PHE A 162 0.32 6.87 26.57
N ASN A 163 0.76 6.97 25.31
CA ASN A 163 1.45 8.16 24.78
C ASN A 163 1.45 8.15 23.24
N PHE A 164 1.90 9.26 22.65
CA PHE A 164 2.02 9.44 21.21
C PHE A 164 2.91 8.38 20.54
N TRP A 165 4.11 8.18 21.09
CA TRP A 165 5.12 7.31 20.52
C TRP A 165 4.64 5.88 20.36
N LEU A 166 3.80 5.38 21.26
CA LEU A 166 3.27 4.02 21.14
C LEU A 166 2.27 3.88 19.96
N GLY A 167 1.50 4.92 19.64
CA GLY A 167 0.69 4.97 18.43
C GLY A 167 1.55 5.02 17.17
N PHE A 168 2.56 5.90 17.14
CA PHE A 168 3.51 5.99 16.04
C PHE A 168 4.30 4.69 15.80
N MET A 169 4.84 4.07 16.85
CA MET A 169 5.54 2.79 16.72
C MET A 169 4.62 1.69 16.20
N TYR A 170 3.34 1.73 16.55
CA TYR A 170 2.35 0.78 16.03
C TYR A 170 2.15 0.99 14.54
N HIS A 171 1.95 2.24 14.12
CA HIS A 171 1.78 2.62 12.73
C HIS A 171 3.00 2.21 11.88
N ALA A 172 4.19 2.58 12.34
CA ALA A 172 5.44 2.23 11.67
C ALA A 172 5.60 0.71 11.55
N LEU A 173 5.34 -0.04 12.63
CA LEU A 173 5.41 -1.51 12.57
C LEU A 173 4.38 -2.10 11.60
N TRP A 174 3.15 -1.58 11.59
CA TRP A 174 2.10 -2.02 10.68
C TRP A 174 2.51 -1.81 9.22
N ASN A 175 2.97 -0.60 8.87
CA ASN A 175 3.42 -0.30 7.51
C ASN A 175 4.66 -1.11 7.11
N PHE A 176 5.60 -1.32 8.03
CA PHE A 176 6.73 -2.20 7.77
C PHE A 176 6.26 -3.63 7.42
N VAL A 177 5.32 -4.17 8.20
CA VAL A 177 4.80 -5.52 7.92
C VAL A 177 3.98 -5.56 6.63
N ALA A 178 3.13 -4.58 6.36
CA ALA A 178 2.34 -4.53 5.13
C ALA A 178 3.25 -4.45 3.88
N PHE A 179 4.08 -3.42 3.76
CA PHE A 179 4.89 -3.17 2.57
C PHE A 179 6.08 -4.12 2.40
N PHE A 180 6.84 -4.40 3.47
CA PHE A 180 8.10 -5.13 3.33
C PHE A 180 7.96 -6.63 3.56
N ILE A 181 7.02 -7.05 4.40
CA ILE A 181 6.83 -8.46 4.72
C ILE A 181 5.73 -9.05 3.85
N ILE A 182 4.52 -8.48 3.87
CA ILE A 182 3.39 -9.06 3.14
C ILE A 182 3.56 -8.83 1.64
N GLU A 183 3.59 -7.58 1.18
CA GLU A 183 3.76 -7.26 -0.24
C GLU A 183 5.14 -7.74 -0.75
N GLY A 184 6.20 -7.51 0.02
CA GLY A 184 7.54 -8.02 -0.35
C GLY A 184 7.62 -9.54 -0.48
N SER A 185 6.97 -10.31 0.39
CA SER A 185 6.92 -11.77 0.23
C SER A 185 6.03 -12.20 -0.94
N TYR A 186 4.91 -11.51 -1.19
CA TYR A 186 4.06 -11.74 -2.36
C TYR A 186 4.88 -11.55 -3.64
N TYR A 187 5.67 -10.48 -3.70
CA TYR A 187 6.57 -10.19 -4.81
C TYR A 187 7.59 -11.31 -5.05
N LEU A 188 8.30 -11.74 -3.99
CA LEU A 188 9.35 -12.76 -4.09
C LEU A 188 8.81 -14.16 -4.42
N LEU A 189 7.55 -14.46 -4.11
CA LEU A 189 6.98 -15.81 -4.26
C LEU A 189 6.13 -15.99 -5.52
N ASN A 190 5.56 -14.93 -6.07
CA ASN A 190 4.59 -15.05 -7.18
C ASN A 190 5.06 -14.43 -8.49
N ILE A 191 6.20 -13.74 -8.49
CA ILE A 191 6.66 -13.02 -9.67
C ILE A 191 7.98 -13.64 -10.14
N ASP A 192 7.84 -14.60 -11.06
CA ASP A 192 8.97 -15.30 -11.67
C ASP A 192 9.65 -14.46 -12.75
N LYS A 193 10.97 -14.61 -12.83
CA LYS A 193 11.76 -14.07 -13.93
C LYS A 193 11.43 -14.81 -15.22
N VAL A 194 11.13 -14.06 -16.28
CA VAL A 194 10.94 -14.62 -17.62
C VAL A 194 12.27 -14.63 -18.35
N GLU A 195 12.67 -15.79 -18.85
CA GLU A 195 13.85 -15.96 -19.71
C GLU A 195 13.46 -16.74 -20.96
N ILE A 196 13.43 -16.05 -22.10
CA ILE A 196 13.19 -16.66 -23.42
C ILE A 196 14.45 -16.52 -24.25
N LYS A 197 15.06 -17.65 -24.58
CA LYS A 197 16.26 -17.69 -25.44
C LYS A 197 16.04 -18.64 -26.60
N ASN A 198 16.07 -18.10 -27.82
CA ASN A 198 15.96 -18.88 -29.05
C ASN A 198 16.92 -18.34 -30.13
N ASN A 199 16.88 -18.91 -31.34
CA ASN A 199 17.79 -18.54 -32.43
C ASN A 199 17.52 -17.15 -33.02
N ASN A 200 16.39 -16.52 -32.70
CA ASN A 200 15.99 -15.23 -33.24
C ASN A 200 16.19 -14.09 -32.23
N TYR A 201 15.94 -14.34 -30.95
CA TYR A 201 16.07 -13.33 -29.90
C TYR A 201 16.34 -13.93 -28.51
N GLU A 202 16.86 -13.08 -27.63
CA GLU A 202 16.96 -13.27 -26.19
C GLU A 202 16.12 -12.19 -25.50
N LEU A 203 15.20 -12.61 -24.62
CA LEU A 203 14.35 -11.75 -23.82
C LEU A 203 14.47 -12.18 -22.36
N ILE A 204 14.80 -11.22 -21.52
CA ILE A 204 14.83 -11.36 -20.07
C ILE A 204 13.93 -10.29 -19.49
N ILE A 205 12.92 -10.70 -18.72
CA ILE A 205 12.10 -9.78 -17.94
C ILE A 205 12.28 -10.18 -16.48
N GLU A 206 12.91 -9.30 -15.71
CA GLU A 206 13.12 -9.49 -14.29
C GLU A 206 12.30 -8.45 -13.51
N PRO A 207 11.23 -8.88 -12.84
CA PRO A 207 10.42 -7.96 -12.07
C PRO A 207 11.18 -7.43 -10.85
N LYS A 208 11.04 -6.13 -10.57
CA LYS A 208 11.55 -5.45 -9.37
C LYS A 208 10.44 -4.88 -8.49
N GLN A 209 10.58 -5.02 -7.17
CA GLN A 209 9.70 -4.33 -6.21
C GLN A 209 10.16 -2.88 -5.98
N PHE A 210 11.46 -2.64 -6.03
CA PHE A 210 12.07 -1.35 -5.73
C PHE A 210 13.05 -0.98 -6.82
N VAL A 211 13.23 0.33 -7.02
CA VAL A 211 14.30 0.85 -7.84
C VAL A 211 15.66 0.56 -7.19
N GLY A 212 16.69 0.35 -8.01
CA GLY A 212 18.06 0.17 -7.54
C GLY A 212 18.52 1.37 -6.72
N MET A 213 19.37 1.14 -5.71
CA MET A 213 19.88 2.25 -4.90
C MET A 213 20.83 3.17 -5.68
N ILE A 214 21.53 2.60 -6.66
CA ILE A 214 22.62 3.24 -7.40
C ILE A 214 22.43 3.06 -8.91
N ASP A 215 21.70 2.02 -9.30
CA ASP A 215 21.48 1.69 -10.70
C ASP A 215 20.63 2.78 -11.38
N PRO A 216 21.05 3.28 -12.55
CA PRO A 216 20.32 4.32 -13.24
C PRO A 216 18.98 3.78 -13.75
N VAL A 217 17.94 4.60 -13.66
CA VAL A 217 16.71 4.40 -14.43
C VAL A 217 17.01 4.83 -15.85
N GLU A 218 17.20 3.85 -16.74
CA GLU A 218 17.57 4.09 -18.13
C GLU A 218 16.78 3.17 -19.07
N MET A 219 16.43 3.73 -20.24
CA MET A 219 15.87 2.97 -21.34
C MET A 219 16.71 3.22 -22.59
N ILE A 220 17.26 2.14 -23.14
CA ILE A 220 17.86 2.09 -24.47
C ILE A 220 16.89 1.33 -25.35
N TYR A 221 16.52 1.93 -26.48
CA TYR A 221 15.57 1.39 -27.43
C TYR A 221 16.11 1.61 -28.83
N THR A 222 16.20 0.55 -29.64
CA THR A 222 16.66 0.62 -31.03
C THR A 222 15.67 -0.09 -31.95
N ASP A 223 15.11 0.66 -32.89
CA ASP A 223 14.18 0.18 -33.90
C ASP A 223 14.51 0.70 -35.32
N GLU A 224 13.99 -0.01 -36.32
CA GLU A 224 13.95 0.43 -37.70
C GLU A 224 12.66 -0.05 -38.36
N MET A 225 11.82 0.87 -38.87
CA MET A 225 10.57 0.55 -39.59
C MET A 225 9.71 -0.53 -38.90
N ASP A 226 9.30 -0.29 -37.64
CA ASP A 226 8.49 -1.20 -36.80
C ASP A 226 9.18 -2.53 -36.40
N THR A 227 10.49 -2.63 -36.64
CA THR A 227 11.30 -3.78 -36.24
C THR A 227 12.22 -3.40 -35.09
N ILE A 228 12.07 -4.07 -33.96
CA ILE A 228 12.80 -3.82 -32.71
C ILE A 228 14.02 -4.75 -32.66
N PHE A 229 15.21 -4.18 -32.42
CA PHE A 229 16.47 -4.93 -32.30
C PHE A 229 16.97 -5.05 -30.88
N GLU A 230 16.86 -3.97 -30.10
CA GLU A 230 17.34 -3.93 -28.72
C GLU A 230 16.40 -3.12 -27.84
N ILE A 231 16.11 -3.65 -26.66
CA ILE A 231 15.53 -2.90 -25.55
C ILE A 231 16.33 -3.23 -24.30
N LYS A 232 16.81 -2.20 -23.61
CA LYS A 232 17.28 -2.32 -22.23
C LYS A 232 16.55 -1.28 -21.42
N ALA A 233 15.60 -1.70 -20.61
CA ALA A 233 14.88 -0.85 -19.68
C ALA A 233 15.17 -1.32 -18.26
N ALA A 234 15.68 -0.44 -17.41
CA ALA A 234 15.91 -0.71 -15.99
C ALA A 234 14.91 0.08 -15.14
N TYR A 235 14.11 -0.64 -14.35
CA TYR A 235 13.11 -0.09 -13.44
C TYR A 235 12.01 0.73 -14.11
N PHE A 236 11.50 0.26 -15.25
CA PHE A 236 10.30 0.82 -15.88
C PHE A 236 9.11 -0.07 -15.59
N ASN A 237 7.94 0.52 -15.35
CA ASN A 237 6.72 -0.27 -15.37
C ASN A 237 6.33 -0.61 -16.82
N SER A 238 5.50 -1.64 -16.99
CA SER A 238 5.09 -2.07 -18.34
C SER A 238 4.17 -1.08 -19.03
N HIS A 239 3.52 -0.16 -18.29
CA HIS A 239 2.78 0.96 -18.88
C HIS A 239 3.72 1.92 -19.61
N GLU A 240 4.82 2.34 -18.98
CA GLU A 240 5.85 3.20 -19.59
C GLU A 240 6.53 2.51 -20.78
N ILE A 241 6.82 1.21 -20.67
CA ILE A 241 7.37 0.43 -21.80
C ILE A 241 6.36 0.40 -22.95
N LEU A 242 5.07 0.19 -22.67
CA LEU A 242 4.03 0.16 -23.68
C LEU A 242 3.86 1.52 -24.38
N GLU A 243 3.97 2.63 -23.65
CA GLU A 243 3.92 3.99 -24.21
C GLU A 243 5.09 4.26 -25.17
N VAL A 244 6.28 3.73 -24.88
CA VAL A 244 7.43 3.87 -25.79
C VAL A 244 7.29 2.96 -27.01
N LEU A 245 6.89 1.70 -26.80
CA LEU A 245 6.77 0.71 -27.88
C LEU A 245 5.60 1.00 -28.82
N SER A 246 4.51 1.57 -28.31
CA SER A 246 3.30 1.84 -29.07
C SER A 246 2.58 3.07 -28.52
N PRO A 247 3.03 4.29 -28.84
CA PRO A 247 2.48 5.53 -28.27
C PRO A 247 0.96 5.70 -28.49
N ASP A 248 0.45 5.26 -29.65
CA ASP A 248 -0.96 5.36 -30.03
C ASP A 248 -1.78 4.10 -29.69
N ASN A 249 -1.25 3.22 -28.83
CA ASN A 249 -1.88 1.97 -28.43
C ASN A 249 -3.27 2.16 -27.79
N LYS A 250 -4.28 1.53 -28.41
CA LYS A 250 -5.65 1.44 -27.88
C LYS A 250 -6.07 0.04 -27.47
N ILE A 251 -5.18 -0.94 -27.64
CA ILE A 251 -5.50 -2.36 -27.50
C ILE A 251 -5.11 -2.87 -26.11
N TYR A 252 -3.93 -2.49 -25.65
CA TYR A 252 -3.33 -2.98 -24.42
C TYR A 252 -3.29 -1.91 -23.33
N LYS A 253 -3.25 -2.34 -22.07
CA LYS A 253 -2.87 -1.56 -20.89
C LYS A 253 -1.68 -2.24 -20.23
N GLY A 254 -0.73 -1.45 -19.71
CA GLY A 254 0.37 -1.98 -18.91
C GLY A 254 -0.06 -2.22 -17.46
N THR A 255 0.70 -3.05 -16.78
CA THR A 255 0.65 -3.29 -15.33
C THR A 255 1.53 -2.29 -14.57
N SER A 256 1.28 -2.13 -13.27
CA SER A 256 2.06 -1.24 -12.37
C SER A 256 3.40 -1.84 -11.93
N ILE A 257 3.69 -3.09 -12.31
CA ILE A 257 4.88 -3.82 -11.87
C ILE A 257 6.12 -3.20 -12.52
N LEU A 258 7.09 -2.77 -11.71
CA LEU A 258 8.40 -2.38 -12.20
C LEU A 258 9.15 -3.60 -12.74
N ILE A 259 9.77 -3.46 -13.90
CA ILE A 259 10.53 -4.51 -14.55
C ILE A 259 11.88 -4.00 -15.05
N ASN A 260 12.87 -4.90 -15.00
CA ASN A 260 14.06 -4.81 -15.83
C ASN A 260 13.82 -5.66 -17.07
N LEU A 261 13.81 -5.05 -18.24
CA LEU A 261 13.61 -5.71 -19.52
C LEU A 261 14.90 -5.62 -20.33
N ASP A 262 15.48 -6.77 -20.69
CA ASP A 262 16.59 -6.89 -21.63
C ASP A 262 16.12 -7.74 -22.82
N PHE A 263 15.94 -7.10 -23.96
CA PHE A 263 15.61 -7.72 -25.23
C PHE A 263 16.73 -7.48 -26.24
N LYS A 264 17.17 -8.54 -26.93
CA LYS A 264 18.13 -8.46 -28.03
C LYS A 264 17.76 -9.41 -29.16
N SER A 265 17.83 -8.92 -30.40
CA SER A 265 17.64 -9.72 -31.61
C SER A 265 18.52 -9.20 -32.75
N GLU A 266 19.30 -10.10 -33.38
CA GLU A 266 20.13 -9.75 -34.54
C GLU A 266 19.29 -9.42 -35.78
N LYS A 267 18.15 -10.08 -35.95
CA LYS A 267 17.24 -9.90 -37.10
C LYS A 267 16.08 -8.95 -36.80
N GLY A 268 15.94 -8.57 -35.53
CA GLY A 268 14.81 -7.85 -35.00
C GLY A 268 13.51 -8.67 -34.96
N ILE A 269 12.52 -8.15 -34.25
CA ILE A 269 11.13 -8.65 -34.25
C ILE A 269 10.17 -7.49 -34.46
N SER A 270 8.98 -7.75 -35.00
CA SER A 270 7.98 -6.69 -35.11
C SER A 270 7.48 -6.26 -33.73
N THR A 271 7.12 -4.98 -33.58
CA THR A 271 6.48 -4.45 -32.36
C THR A 271 5.28 -5.29 -31.94
N ASP A 272 4.40 -5.65 -32.87
CA ASP A 272 3.23 -6.50 -32.58
C ASP A 272 3.60 -7.87 -32.00
N SER A 273 4.70 -8.47 -32.47
CA SER A 273 5.18 -9.75 -31.95
C SER A 273 5.67 -9.60 -30.52
N LEU A 274 6.39 -8.52 -30.21
CA LEU A 274 6.84 -8.24 -28.85
C LEU A 274 5.66 -7.95 -27.91
N LEU A 275 4.69 -7.14 -28.34
CA LEU A 275 3.48 -6.87 -27.57
C LEU A 275 2.72 -8.16 -27.26
N HIS A 276 2.62 -9.08 -28.22
CA HIS A 276 1.99 -10.38 -27.99
C HIS A 276 2.76 -11.24 -26.98
N ILE A 277 4.09 -11.20 -26.97
CA ILE A 277 4.91 -11.87 -25.95
C ILE A 277 4.63 -11.26 -24.58
N LEU A 278 4.68 -9.93 -24.46
CA LEU A 278 4.39 -9.23 -23.20
C LEU A 278 2.97 -9.51 -22.69
N GLU A 279 1.99 -9.65 -23.59
CA GLU A 279 0.63 -10.07 -23.24
C GLU A 279 0.60 -11.49 -22.69
N THR A 280 1.26 -12.42 -23.39
CA THR A 280 1.28 -13.84 -23.03
C THR A 280 1.94 -14.07 -21.67
N GLU A 281 2.97 -13.29 -21.36
CA GLU A 281 3.69 -13.34 -20.09
C GLU A 281 3.04 -12.46 -18.99
N GLY A 282 1.91 -11.80 -19.27
CA GLY A 282 1.13 -11.07 -18.28
C GLY A 282 1.66 -9.68 -17.89
N TYR A 283 2.57 -9.10 -18.67
CA TYR A 283 3.09 -7.74 -18.43
C TYR A 283 2.22 -6.66 -19.06
N ILE A 284 1.44 -6.99 -20.08
CA ILE A 284 0.39 -6.11 -20.60
C ILE A 284 -0.91 -6.90 -20.76
N GLU A 285 -2.04 -6.22 -20.69
CA GLU A 285 -3.36 -6.84 -20.79
C GLU A 285 -4.20 -6.17 -21.87
N LYS A 286 -5.08 -6.92 -22.54
CA LYS A 286 -6.05 -6.31 -23.43
C LYS A 286 -7.02 -5.44 -22.63
N LYS A 287 -7.18 -4.18 -23.04
CA LYS A 287 -8.21 -3.28 -22.51
C LYS A 287 -9.57 -3.97 -22.69
N ALA A 288 -10.29 -4.18 -21.59
CA ALA A 288 -11.66 -4.68 -21.67
C ALA A 288 -12.46 -3.77 -22.60
N LYS A 289 -13.28 -4.34 -23.49
CA LYS A 289 -14.20 -3.53 -24.30
C LYS A 289 -15.08 -2.75 -23.33
N THR A 290 -14.89 -1.45 -23.27
CA THR A 290 -15.84 -0.53 -22.66
C THR A 290 -17.14 -0.68 -23.44
N ASN A 291 -18.09 -1.44 -22.88
CA ASN A 291 -19.47 -1.45 -23.36
C ASN A 291 -20.17 -0.17 -22.94
#